data_AF-A0A933AUZ9-F1
#
_entry.id   AF-A0A933AUZ9-F1
#
_cell.length_a   1.000
_cell.length_b   1.000
_cell.length_c   1.000
_cell.angle_alpha   90.00
_cell.angle_beta   90.00
_cell.angle_gamma   90.00
#
_symmetry.space_group_name_H-M   'P 1'
#
loop_
_entity.id
_entity.type
_entity.pdbx_description
1 polymer ?
#
loop_
_entity_poly.entity_id
_entity_poly.type
_entity_poly.pdbx_seq_one_letter_code
_entity_poly.pdbx_strand_id
1 'polypeptide(L)' 'MSSMVGLAFTMHEGMDGPHDFAIVMRTNDPVEPEKSVNVKANFIIP' A
#
# COMPACT_ATOMS: atom_id res chain seq x y z
N MET A 1 20.06 6.43 9.21
CA MET A 1 19.18 5.54 9.98
C MET A 1 18.12 5.02 9.02
N SER A 2 17.89 3.71 8.97
CA SER A 2 16.81 3.14 8.16
C SER A 2 15.60 2.89 9.07
N SER A 3 14.46 3.50 8.76
CA SER A 3 13.19 3.21 9.43
C SER A 3 12.48 2.10 8.67
N MET A 4 11.95 1.11 9.38
CA MET A 4 11.15 0.04 8.79
C MET A 4 9.67 0.45 8.80
N VAL A 5 9.01 0.35 7.65
CA VAL A 5 7.56 0.50 7.54
C VAL A 5 6.96 -0.89 7.34
N GLY A 6 6.10 -1.32 8.27
CA GLY A 6 5.29 -2.53 8.14
C GLY A 6 3.88 -2.19 7.70
N LEU A 7 3.34 -2.95 6.75
CA LEU A 7 1.97 -2.79 6.24
C LEU A 7 1.28 -4.15 6.24
N ALA A 8 0.02 -4.18 6.66
CA ALA A 8 -0.86 -5.34 6.56
C ALA A 8 -2.15 -4.89 5.88
N PHE A 9 -2.55 -5.62 4.84
CA PHE A 9 -3.80 -5.41 4.12
C PHE A 9 -4.37 -6.77 3.72
N THR A 10 -5.69 -6.82 3.57
CA THR A 10 -6.43 -8.05 3.23
C THR A 10 -7.43 -7.71 2.13
N MET A 11 -7.52 -8.56 1.12
CA MET A 11 -8.62 -8.54 0.15
C MET A 11 -9.71 -9.49 0.61
N HIS A 12 -10.98 -9.17 0.33
CA HIS A 12 -12.12 -10.00 0.72
C HIS A 12 -12.98 -10.37 -0.50
N GLU A 13 -13.85 -11.34 -0.30
CA GLU A 13 -14.86 -11.74 -1.30
C GLU A 13 -15.68 -10.52 -1.75
N GLY A 14 -15.82 -10.33 -3.07
CA GLY A 14 -16.42 -9.14 -3.68
C GLY A 14 -15.42 -8.06 -4.09
N MET A 15 -14.11 -8.25 -3.83
CA MET A 15 -13.02 -7.45 -4.40
C MET A 15 -12.29 -8.20 -5.53
N ASP A 16 -13.04 -8.96 -6.33
CA ASP A 16 -12.47 -9.83 -7.35
C ASP A 16 -11.66 -9.06 -8.40
N GLY A 17 -10.57 -9.68 -8.84
CA GLY A 17 -9.71 -9.15 -9.89
C GLY A 17 -8.63 -8.17 -9.42
N PRO A 18 -7.92 -7.55 -10.37
CA PRO A 18 -6.74 -6.74 -10.08
C PRO A 18 -7.10 -5.42 -9.40
N HIS A 19 -6.35 -5.08 -8.36
CA HIS A 19 -6.45 -3.83 -7.62
C HIS A 19 -5.06 -3.18 -7.48
N ASP A 20 -5.04 -1.86 -7.50
CA ASP A 20 -3.86 -1.03 -7.23
C ASP A 20 -4.20 -0.07 -6.08
N PHE A 21 -3.62 -0.31 -4.92
CA PHE A 21 -3.82 0.50 -3.73
C PHE A 21 -2.64 1.45 -3.54
N ALA A 22 -2.92 2.74 -3.39
CA ALA A 22 -1.89 3.72 -3.03
C ALA A 22 -1.96 4.05 -1.55
N ILE A 23 -0.87 3.81 -0.83
CA ILE A 23 -0.71 4.18 0.58
C ILE A 23 0.15 5.43 0.63
N VAL A 24 -0.47 6.54 1.03
CA VAL A 24 0.24 7.83 1.23
C VAL A 24 0.78 7.88 2.66
N MET A 25 2.09 7.98 2.78
CA MET A 25 2.79 8.14 4.04
C MET A 25 3.31 9.56 4.16
N ARG A 26 2.97 10.22 5.27
CA ARG A 26 3.58 11.50 5.63
C ARG A 26 4.89 11.27 6.36
N THR A 27 5.92 11.99 5.96
CA THR A 27 7.25 11.92 6.54
C THR A 27 7.63 13.27 7.16
N ASN A 28 8.71 13.28 7.91
CA ASN A 28 9.34 14.51 8.40
C ASN A 28 10.53 14.94 7.52
N ASP A 29 10.68 14.36 6.33
CA ASP A 29 11.67 14.81 5.36
C ASP A 29 11.21 16.16 4.78
N PRO A 30 11.98 17.25 4.96
CA PRO A 30 11.59 18.56 4.46
C PRO A 30 11.61 18.66 2.93
N VAL A 31 12.28 17.73 2.25
CA VAL A 31 12.36 17.66 0.78
C VAL A 31 11.28 16.73 0.23
N GLU A 32 10.97 15.63 0.94
CA GLU A 32 9.99 14.64 0.51
C GLU A 32 8.96 14.32 1.62
N PRO A 33 8.08 15.29 1.95
CA PRO A 33 7.16 15.20 3.09
C PRO A 33 6.04 14.18 2.90
N GLU A 34 5.83 13.71 1.68
CA GLU A 34 4.89 12.64 1.36
C GLU A 34 5.56 11.61 0.44
N LYS A 35 5.33 10.33 0.75
CA LYS A 35 5.74 9.20 -0.08
C LYS A 35 4.51 8.36 -0.39
N SER A 36 4.44 7.80 -1.60
CA SER A 36 3.40 6.83 -1.96
C SER A 36 4.01 5.44 -2.11
N VAL A 37 3.33 4.45 -1.56
CA VAL A 37 3.62 3.03 -1.80
C VAL A 37 2.44 2.43 -2.54
N ASN A 38 2.68 2.00 -3.77
CA ASN A 38 1.68 1.28 -4.56
C ASN A 38 1.75 -0.22 -4.24
N VAL A 39 0.60 -0.77 -3.89
CA VAL A 39 0.39 -2.18 -3.57
C VAL A 39 -0.51 -2.77 -4.64
N LYS A 40 0.08 -3.59 -5.50
CA LYS A 40 -0.65 -4.36 -6.50
C LYS A 40 -1.13 -5.66 -5.88
N ALA A 41 -2.44 -5.89 -5.91
CA ALA A 41 -3.04 -7.08 -5.35
C ALA A 41 -4.08 -7.64 -6.32
N ASN A 42 -4.32 -8.94 -6.26
CA ASN A 42 -5.30 -9.61 -7.09
C ASN A 42 -5.97 -10.69 -6.27
N PHE A 43 -7.27 -10.55 -6.05
CA PHE A 43 -8.06 -11.59 -5.40
C PHE A 43 -8.65 -12.48 -6.49
N ILE A 44 -8.40 -13.78 -6.35
CA ILE A 44 -8.83 -14.80 -7.30
C ILE A 44 -9.79 -15.73 -6.57
N ILE A 45 -11.03 -15.80 -7.05
CA ILE A 45 -12.00 -16.80 -6.60
C ILE A 45 -11.49 -18.19 -7.05
N PRO A 46 -11.51 -19.21 -6.17
CA PRO A 46 -11.16 -20.58 -6.51
C PRO A 46 -11.92 -21.16 -7.71
#